data_AF-A0A2A2GQR4-F1
#
_entry.id   AF-A0A2A2GQR4-F1
#
_cell.length_a   1.000
_cell.length_b   1.000
_cell.length_c   1.000
_cell.angle_alpha   90.00
_cell.angle_beta   90.00
_cell.angle_gamma   90.00
#
_symmetry.space_group_name_H-M   'P 1'
#
loop_
_entity.id
_entity.type
_entity.pdbx_description
1 polymer ?
#
loop_
_entity_poly.entity_id
_entity_poly.type
_entity_poly.pdbx_seq_one_letter_code
_entity_poly.pdbx_strand_id
1 'polypeptide(L)'
;MLSEEIKYLIFLQNCIGDYILFVDLEQHSIQDCQAMLAQACFYDVIIGSRTTKHQGIVDKFLSYAFYKLISVCSPMSIKHSYSEFCVFNRKAIHYLLNQDESIKLLSLVQFDYNFSKYEYTFTPLKKSNKSFLYGLNLGIDIIFQSSHRLLRVASILSISVAFFNLIYGVYILLSFLLKSDIEGGWTSTSLYMVGMNFCLFLILCIISEYIRSVLLNFKKHNLYDIIDEKSSLTLDLKELNVRKT
;
A
#
# COMPACT_ATOMS: atom_id res chain seq x y z
N MET A 1 -4.74 12.81 -1.68
CA MET A 1 -4.37 11.41 -1.98
C MET A 1 -5.59 10.60 -2.44
N LEU A 2 -6.59 10.35 -1.58
CA LEU A 2 -7.82 9.64 -1.96
C LEU A 2 -8.54 10.27 -3.17
N SER A 3 -8.53 11.60 -3.27
CA SER A 3 -9.06 12.35 -4.42
C SER A 3 -8.23 12.27 -5.71
N GLU A 4 -6.92 12.02 -5.63
CA GLU A 4 -6.06 11.87 -6.82
C GLU A 4 -6.11 10.44 -7.35
N GLU A 5 -6.13 9.45 -6.46
CA GLU A 5 -6.31 8.04 -6.82
C GLU A 5 -7.63 7.81 -7.55
N ILE A 6 -8.73 8.40 -7.07
CA ILE A 6 -10.03 8.33 -7.73
C ILE A 6 -9.97 8.97 -9.13
N LYS A 7 -9.25 10.09 -9.31
CA LYS A 7 -9.08 10.70 -10.65
C LYS A 7 -8.41 9.74 -11.61
N TYR A 8 -7.31 9.11 -11.20
CA TYR A 8 -6.59 8.15 -12.05
C TYR A 8 -7.46 6.94 -12.40
N LEU A 9 -8.25 6.45 -11.44
CA LEU A 9 -9.18 5.34 -11.65
C LEU A 9 -10.26 5.69 -12.68
N ILE A 10 -10.88 6.88 -12.56
CA ILE A 10 -11.86 7.39 -13.53
C ILE A 10 -11.23 7.45 -14.93
N PHE A 11 -10.01 8.00 -15.06
CA PHE A 11 -9.31 8.07 -16.33
C PHE A 11 -9.02 6.69 -16.92
N LEU A 12 -8.58 5.72 -16.11
CA LEU A 12 -8.31 4.36 -16.58
C LEU A 12 -9.58 3.65 -17.08
N GLN A 13 -10.71 3.82 -16.39
CA GLN A 13 -11.98 3.18 -16.77
C GLN A 13 -12.61 3.81 -18.02
N ASN A 14 -12.49 5.13 -18.19
CA ASN A 14 -13.16 5.86 -19.28
C ASN A 14 -12.26 6.14 -20.49
N CYS A 15 -10.97 5.79 -20.45
CA CYS A 15 -10.11 6.07 -21.60
C CYS A 15 -10.39 5.15 -22.79
N ILE A 16 -10.54 5.75 -23.96
CA ILE A 16 -10.75 5.06 -25.24
C ILE A 16 -9.43 4.80 -25.98
N GLY A 17 -8.37 5.59 -25.70
CA GLY A 17 -7.09 5.49 -26.39
C GLY A 17 -6.33 4.17 -26.17
N ASP A 18 -5.42 3.88 -27.10
CA ASP A 18 -4.49 2.74 -27.02
C ASP A 18 -3.39 2.97 -25.97
N TYR A 19 -3.02 4.23 -25.74
CA TYR A 19 -2.02 4.63 -24.76
C TYR A 19 -2.58 5.70 -23.84
N ILE A 20 -2.29 5.59 -22.55
CA ILE A 20 -2.60 6.62 -21.54
C ILE A 20 -1.29 7.17 -21.00
N LEU A 21 -1.17 8.50 -21.03
CA LEU A 21 -0.07 9.24 -20.42
C LEU A 21 -0.63 10.05 -19.25
N PHE A 22 -0.11 9.81 -18.05
CA PHE A 22 -0.38 10.67 -16.88
C PHE A 22 0.65 11.78 -16.82
N VAL A 23 0.19 13.05 -16.82
CA VAL A 23 1.05 14.24 -16.80
C VAL A 23 0.51 15.26 -15.81
N ASP A 24 1.41 15.79 -14.98
CA ASP A 24 1.25 17.08 -14.32
C ASP A 24 1.94 18.19 -15.13
N LEU A 25 1.13 19.05 -15.77
CA LEU A 25 1.63 20.13 -16.64
C LEU A 25 2.48 21.17 -15.88
N GLU A 26 2.41 21.22 -14.55
CA GLU A 26 3.27 22.12 -13.77
C GLU A 26 4.70 21.59 -13.59
N GLN A 27 4.88 20.27 -13.63
CA GLN A 27 6.13 19.61 -13.29
C GLN A 27 6.83 19.03 -14.52
N HIS A 28 6.09 18.69 -15.57
CA HIS A 28 6.59 17.96 -16.73
C HIS A 28 6.58 18.81 -18.00
N SER A 29 7.65 18.71 -18.79
CA SER A 29 7.73 19.39 -20.07
C SER A 29 6.97 18.64 -21.15
N ILE A 30 6.42 19.36 -22.12
CA ILE A 30 5.75 18.77 -23.28
C ILE A 30 6.73 17.93 -24.12
N GLN A 31 8.00 18.32 -24.15
CA GLN A 31 9.05 17.61 -24.88
C GLN A 31 9.33 16.22 -24.27
N ASP A 32 9.37 16.12 -22.94
CA ASP A 32 9.49 14.84 -22.24
C ASP A 32 8.27 13.94 -22.48
N CYS A 33 7.07 14.53 -22.54
CA CYS A 33 5.85 13.80 -22.86
C CYS A 33 5.91 13.18 -24.25
N GLN A 34 6.36 13.94 -25.26
CA GLN A 34 6.53 13.46 -26.62
C GLN A 34 7.60 12.36 -26.70
N ALA A 35 8.72 12.53 -25.99
CA ALA A 35 9.78 11.53 -25.95
C ALA A 35 9.30 10.20 -25.34
N MET A 36 8.52 10.26 -24.26
CA MET A 36 7.92 9.06 -23.66
C MET A 36 6.90 8.40 -24.60
N LEU A 37 6.05 9.17 -25.27
CA LEU A 37 5.07 8.63 -26.22
C LEU A 37 5.76 7.97 -27.43
N ALA A 38 6.87 8.50 -27.91
CA ALA A 38 7.64 7.88 -28.99
C ALA A 38 8.20 6.50 -28.60
N GLN A 39 8.56 6.33 -27.33
CA GLN A 39 9.04 5.05 -26.79
C GLN A 39 7.89 4.08 -26.49
N ALA A 40 6.64 4.55 -26.36
CA ALA A 40 5.49 3.72 -26.03
C ALA A 40 5.18 2.65 -27.09
N CYS A 41 5.63 2.86 -28.33
CA CYS A 41 5.53 1.86 -29.40
C CYS A 41 6.36 0.59 -29.14
N PHE A 42 7.40 0.67 -28.32
CA PHE A 42 8.33 -0.44 -28.05
C PHE A 42 8.14 -1.05 -26.65
N TYR A 43 7.53 -0.31 -25.74
CA TYR A 43 7.40 -0.69 -24.33
C TYR A 43 5.95 -0.60 -23.85
N ASP A 44 5.50 -1.59 -23.09
CA ASP A 44 4.15 -1.62 -22.55
C ASP A 44 3.94 -0.65 -21.37
N VAL A 45 5.02 -0.40 -20.62
CA VAL A 45 4.99 0.49 -19.45
C VAL A 45 6.23 1.38 -19.45
N ILE A 46 6.01 2.70 -19.44
CA ILE A 46 7.10 3.68 -19.35
C ILE A 46 6.90 4.49 -18.10
N ILE A 47 7.94 4.56 -17.28
CA ILE A 47 7.89 5.32 -16.03
C ILE A 47 8.96 6.40 -16.04
N GLY A 48 8.51 7.62 -15.77
CA GLY A 48 9.36 8.78 -15.55
C GLY A 48 10.10 8.65 -14.22
N SER A 49 11.42 8.64 -14.28
CA SER A 49 12.30 8.68 -13.13
C SER A 49 12.95 10.05 -13.03
N ARG A 50 12.90 10.63 -11.83
CA ARG A 50 13.54 11.92 -11.59
C ARG A 50 15.03 11.72 -11.45
N THR A 51 15.81 12.48 -12.21
CA THR A 51 17.25 12.57 -11.97
C THR A 51 17.49 13.35 -10.68
N THR A 52 17.63 12.63 -9.57
CA THR A 52 17.84 13.22 -8.24
C THR A 52 19.20 13.91 -8.16
N LYS A 53 19.23 15.22 -8.35
CA LYS A 53 20.38 16.06 -7.95
C LYS A 53 20.07 16.65 -6.57
N HIS A 54 20.81 16.19 -5.57
CA HIS A 54 20.89 16.70 -4.19
C HIS A 54 19.84 16.20 -3.18
N GLN A 55 20.21 15.14 -2.46
CA GLN A 55 19.70 14.85 -1.11
C GLN A 55 20.92 14.74 -0.18
N GLY A 56 20.86 15.33 1.02
CA GLY A 56 21.93 15.22 2.01
C GLY A 56 22.17 13.77 2.45
N ILE A 57 23.31 13.49 3.08
CA ILE A 57 23.66 12.13 3.54
C ILE A 57 22.63 11.60 4.55
N VAL A 58 22.11 12.48 5.41
CA VAL A 58 21.07 12.18 6.40
C VAL A 58 19.75 11.84 5.72
N ASP A 59 19.31 12.65 4.75
CA ASP A 59 18.07 12.41 4.00
C ASP A 59 18.13 11.09 3.23
N LYS A 60 19.30 10.76 2.67
CA LYS A 60 19.53 9.49 1.96
C LYS A 60 19.43 8.29 2.91
N PHE A 61 20.00 8.38 4.10
CA PHE A 61 19.92 7.32 5.11
C PHE A 61 18.48 7.14 5.61
N LEU A 62 17.81 8.24 5.95
CA LEU A 62 16.44 8.22 6.47
C LEU A 62 15.45 7.68 5.42
N SER A 63 15.61 8.10 4.17
CA SER A 63 14.88 7.53 3.04
C SER A 63 15.16 6.03 2.90
N TYR A 64 16.42 5.62 2.89
CA TYR A 64 16.78 4.21 2.76
C TYR A 64 16.16 3.34 3.87
N ALA A 65 16.22 3.79 5.13
CA ALA A 65 15.61 3.10 6.26
C ALA A 65 14.08 2.98 6.09
N PHE A 66 13.43 4.06 5.66
CA PHE A 66 12.00 4.11 5.40
C PHE A 66 11.56 3.14 4.30
N TYR A 67 12.22 3.16 3.12
CA TYR A 67 11.89 2.23 2.04
C TYR A 67 12.20 0.79 2.41
N LYS A 68 13.24 0.54 3.21
CA LYS A 68 13.55 -0.79 3.71
C LYS A 68 12.45 -1.32 4.65
N LEU A 69 11.96 -0.49 5.58
CA LEU A 69 10.83 -0.86 6.45
C LEU A 69 9.57 -1.17 5.65
N ILE A 70 9.26 -0.35 4.65
CA ILE A 70 8.10 -0.58 3.78
C ILE A 70 8.27 -1.87 2.97
N SER A 71 9.47 -2.16 2.46
CA SER A 71 9.74 -3.40 1.70
C SER A 71 9.62 -4.68 2.54
N VAL A 72 9.75 -4.58 3.85
CA VAL A 72 9.52 -5.70 4.78
C VAL A 72 8.03 -5.86 5.08
N CYS A 73 7.31 -4.75 5.28
CA CYS A 73 5.89 -4.76 5.60
C CYS A 73 4.99 -4.96 4.37
N SER A 74 5.49 -4.67 3.17
CA SER A 74 4.77 -4.76 1.90
C SER A 74 5.57 -5.63 0.92
N PRO A 75 4.93 -6.59 0.23
CA PRO A 75 5.59 -7.38 -0.81
C PRO A 75 5.98 -6.56 -2.03
N MET A 76 5.44 -5.33 -2.17
CA MET A 76 5.81 -4.43 -3.25
C MET A 76 7.14 -3.77 -2.93
N SER A 77 8.14 -4.02 -3.77
CA SER A 77 9.38 -3.24 -3.76
C SER A 77 9.08 -1.84 -4.31
N ILE A 78 8.92 -0.90 -3.38
CA ILE A 78 8.82 0.51 -3.69
C ILE A 78 10.22 1.01 -4.05
N LYS A 79 10.45 1.39 -5.32
CA LYS A 79 11.67 2.14 -5.69
C LYS A 79 11.47 3.63 -5.40
N HIS A 80 12.53 4.25 -4.88
CA HIS A 80 12.65 5.65 -4.45
C HIS A 80 12.27 6.72 -5.51
N SER A 81 12.03 6.33 -6.76
CA SER A 81 11.99 7.24 -7.91
C SER A 81 10.74 7.14 -8.78
N TYR A 82 9.66 6.51 -8.31
CA TYR A 82 8.43 6.47 -9.09
C TYR A 82 7.70 7.82 -9.01
N SER A 83 7.68 8.53 -10.14
CA SER A 83 6.89 9.73 -10.30
C SER A 83 5.51 9.40 -10.89
N GLU A 84 4.55 10.29 -10.71
CA GLU A 84 3.21 10.22 -11.30
C GLU A 84 3.22 10.26 -12.85
N PHE A 85 4.41 10.42 -13.46
CA PHE A 85 4.62 10.50 -14.90
C PHE A 85 4.82 9.10 -15.49
N CYS A 86 3.74 8.51 -15.97
CA CYS A 86 3.73 7.14 -16.51
C CYS A 86 2.96 7.07 -17.83
N VAL A 87 3.43 6.21 -18.75
CA VAL A 87 2.68 5.77 -19.93
C VAL A 87 2.31 4.30 -19.76
N PHE A 88 1.05 3.98 -20.03
CA PHE A 88 0.54 2.62 -20.08
C PHE A 88 -0.06 2.30 -21.44
N ASN A 89 0.31 1.15 -21.98
CA ASN A 89 -0.37 0.53 -23.12
C ASN A 89 -1.72 -0.08 -22.68
N ARG A 90 -2.67 -0.21 -23.60
CA ARG A 90 -4.01 -0.81 -23.42
C ARG A 90 -3.95 -2.14 -22.67
N LYS A 91 -3.00 -3.01 -23.01
CA LYS A 91 -2.81 -4.32 -22.33
C LYS A 91 -2.52 -4.16 -20.83
N ALA A 92 -1.65 -3.21 -20.47
CA ALA A 92 -1.33 -2.92 -19.07
C ALA A 92 -2.54 -2.33 -18.34
N ILE A 93 -3.33 -1.48 -19.00
CA ILE A 93 -4.56 -0.91 -18.44
C ILE A 93 -5.60 -2.01 -18.15
N HIS A 94 -5.83 -2.94 -19.09
CA HIS A 94 -6.72 -4.08 -18.86
C HIS A 94 -6.27 -4.95 -17.69
N TYR A 95 -4.96 -5.21 -17.60
CA TYR A 95 -4.40 -5.96 -16.48
C TYR A 95 -4.64 -5.25 -15.14
N LEU A 96 -4.43 -3.93 -15.09
CA LEU A 96 -4.68 -3.10 -13.91
C LEU A 96 -6.15 -3.06 -13.51
N LEU A 97 -7.06 -2.91 -14.47
CA LEU A 97 -8.50 -2.86 -14.23
C LEU A 97 -9.08 -4.21 -13.75
N ASN A 98 -8.47 -5.32 -14.17
CA ASN A 98 -8.87 -6.66 -13.70
C ASN A 98 -8.34 -6.98 -12.29
N GLN A 99 -7.33 -6.26 -11.81
CA GLN A 99 -6.87 -6.38 -10.44
C GLN A 99 -7.52 -5.30 -9.57
N ASP A 100 -8.59 -5.68 -8.86
CA ASP A 100 -9.32 -4.80 -7.92
C ASP A 100 -8.41 -4.07 -6.91
N GLU A 101 -7.23 -4.62 -6.61
CA GLU A 101 -6.27 -4.07 -5.63
C GLU A 101 -5.28 -3.04 -6.21
N SER A 102 -5.11 -2.96 -7.54
CA SER A 102 -3.92 -2.34 -8.16
C SER A 102 -4.04 -0.84 -8.43
N ILE A 103 -5.26 -0.30 -8.40
CA ILE A 103 -5.49 1.09 -8.83
C ILE A 103 -5.09 2.09 -7.72
N LYS A 104 -5.08 1.65 -6.45
CA LYS A 104 -4.58 2.44 -5.31
C LYS A 104 -3.08 2.72 -5.38
N LEU A 105 -2.34 1.92 -6.16
CA LEU A 105 -0.88 1.92 -6.19
C LEU A 105 -0.37 2.03 -7.63
N LEU A 106 -1.00 2.85 -8.49
CA LEU A 106 -0.51 3.07 -9.87
C LEU A 106 0.98 3.47 -9.94
N SER A 107 1.47 4.17 -8.90
CA SER A 107 2.88 4.54 -8.73
C SER A 107 3.79 3.40 -8.25
N LEU A 108 3.23 2.27 -7.87
CA LEU A 108 3.89 1.18 -7.14
C LEU A 108 3.61 -0.21 -7.72
N VAL A 109 2.77 -0.32 -8.76
CA VAL A 109 2.57 -1.59 -9.47
C VAL A 109 3.87 -2.00 -10.14
N GLN A 110 4.53 -2.99 -9.53
CA GLN A 110 5.54 -3.77 -10.20
C GLN A 110 4.85 -4.71 -11.17
N PHE A 111 4.95 -4.38 -12.46
CA PHE A 111 4.57 -5.27 -13.54
C PHE A 111 5.60 -6.39 -13.67
N ASP A 112 5.61 -7.32 -12.72
CA ASP A 112 6.70 -8.28 -12.59
C ASP A 112 6.69 -9.42 -13.62
N TYR A 113 5.60 -9.64 -14.37
CA TYR A 113 5.43 -10.95 -15.01
C TYR A 113 5.31 -11.01 -16.53
N ASN A 114 5.25 -9.91 -17.30
CA ASN A 114 5.35 -10.00 -18.77
C ASN A 114 5.42 -8.67 -19.56
N PHE A 115 5.53 -7.52 -18.89
CA PHE A 115 5.48 -6.22 -19.57
C PHE A 115 6.88 -5.65 -19.78
N SER A 116 7.14 -5.16 -20.99
CA SER A 116 8.38 -4.44 -21.29
C SER A 116 8.35 -3.07 -20.62
N LYS A 117 9.37 -2.80 -19.78
CA LYS A 117 9.47 -1.56 -18.99
C LYS A 117 10.61 -0.69 -19.46
N TYR A 118 10.35 0.60 -19.64
CA TYR A 118 11.37 1.62 -19.90
C TYR A 118 11.35 2.71 -18.82
N GLU A 119 12.53 3.09 -18.34
CA GLU A 119 12.69 4.15 -17.34
C GLU A 119 13.19 5.41 -18.06
N TYR A 120 12.33 6.42 -18.19
CA TYR A 120 12.68 7.69 -18.82
C TYR A 120 13.15 8.68 -17.76
N THR A 121 14.41 9.10 -17.85
CA THR A 121 14.96 10.09 -16.93
C THR A 121 14.57 11.50 -17.36
N PHE A 122 13.86 12.23 -16.50
CA PHE A 122 13.52 13.65 -16.75
C PHE A 122 13.99 14.56 -15.62
N THR A 123 14.08 15.85 -15.94
CA THR A 123 14.35 16.93 -14.99
C THR A 123 13.08 17.76 -14.80
N PRO A 124 12.51 17.85 -13.58
CA PRO A 124 11.27 18.59 -13.37
C PRO A 124 11.47 20.09 -13.57
N LEU A 125 10.46 20.75 -14.18
CA LEU A 125 10.48 22.20 -14.45
C LEU A 125 10.43 23.05 -13.17
N LYS A 126 9.73 22.57 -12.15
CA LYS A 126 9.66 23.19 -10.81
C LYS A 126 10.20 22.25 -9.74
N LYS A 127 10.87 22.84 -8.73
CA LYS A 127 11.27 22.09 -7.54
C LYS A 127 10.02 21.72 -6.74
N SER A 128 9.74 20.42 -6.66
CA SER A 128 8.66 19.88 -5.83
C SER A 128 8.90 20.25 -4.37
N ASN A 129 8.08 21.15 -3.82
CA ASN A 129 8.08 21.55 -2.41
C ASN A 129 7.34 20.54 -1.52
N LYS A 130 7.35 19.25 -1.88
CA LYS A 130 6.76 18.18 -1.07
C LYS A 130 7.61 18.06 0.21
N SER A 131 7.05 18.47 1.34
CA SER A 131 7.69 18.44 2.66
C SER A 131 8.06 17.01 3.07
N PHE A 132 9.11 16.83 3.87
CA PHE A 132 9.47 15.54 4.45
C PHE A 132 8.29 14.90 5.21
N LEU A 133 7.46 15.72 5.86
CA LEU A 133 6.22 15.28 6.53
C LEU A 133 5.23 14.63 5.57
N TYR A 134 5.16 15.11 4.32
CA TYR A 134 4.32 14.52 3.29
C TYR A 134 4.80 13.10 2.95
N GLY A 135 6.12 12.91 2.81
CA GLY A 135 6.70 11.57 2.57
C GLY A 135 6.46 10.60 3.72
N LEU A 136 6.55 11.06 4.98
CA LEU A 136 6.23 10.23 6.15
C LEU A 136 4.76 9.81 6.18
N ASN A 137 3.83 10.76 5.99
CA ASN A 137 2.41 10.46 5.96
C ASN A 137 2.07 9.48 4.85
N LEU A 138 2.64 9.65 3.65
CA LEU A 138 2.50 8.70 2.55
C LEU A 138 2.96 7.28 2.92
N GLY A 139 4.08 7.14 3.63
CA GLY A 139 4.55 5.83 4.06
C GLY A 139 3.65 5.17 5.09
N ILE A 140 3.17 5.97 6.04
CA ILE A 140 2.20 5.54 7.04
C ILE A 140 0.94 5.04 6.35
N ASP A 141 0.42 5.79 5.37
CA ASP A 141 -0.75 5.41 4.58
C ASP A 141 -0.50 4.09 3.81
N ILE A 142 0.68 3.91 3.20
CA ILE A 142 1.04 2.68 2.50
C ILE A 142 1.12 1.48 3.48
N ILE A 143 1.70 1.66 4.67
CA ILE A 143 1.78 0.62 5.70
C ILE A 143 0.37 0.24 6.15
N PHE A 144 -0.50 1.22 6.37
CA PHE A 144 -1.90 0.99 6.74
C PHE A 144 -2.70 0.36 5.60
N GLN A 145 -2.42 0.67 4.34
CA GLN A 145 -3.06 0.01 3.18
C GLN A 145 -2.65 -1.47 3.06
N SER A 146 -1.44 -1.84 3.48
CA SER A 146 -1.02 -3.25 3.65
C SER A 146 -1.67 -3.95 4.87
N SER A 147 -2.73 -3.35 5.43
CA SER A 147 -3.43 -3.71 6.69
C SER A 147 -3.60 -5.21 6.93
N HIS A 148 -3.93 -5.97 5.89
CA HIS A 148 -4.25 -7.39 6.02
C HIS A 148 -3.09 -8.23 6.59
N ARG A 149 -1.84 -7.88 6.27
CA ARG A 149 -0.66 -8.58 6.79
C ARG A 149 -0.30 -8.10 8.19
N LEU A 150 -0.37 -6.79 8.43
CA LEU A 150 -0.10 -6.19 9.73
C LEU A 150 -1.05 -6.74 10.81
N LEU A 151 -2.34 -6.82 10.50
CA LEU A 151 -3.35 -7.40 11.39
C LEU A 151 -3.12 -8.88 11.67
N ARG A 152 -2.60 -9.63 10.68
CA ARG A 152 -2.23 -11.04 10.87
C ARG A 152 -1.02 -11.20 11.79
N VAL A 153 -0.04 -10.30 11.71
CA VAL A 153 1.08 -10.27 12.66
C VAL A 153 0.59 -9.95 14.07
N ALA A 154 -0.31 -8.97 14.21
CA ALA A 154 -0.88 -8.59 15.50
C ALA A 154 -1.68 -9.74 16.16
N SER A 155 -2.45 -10.51 15.40
CA SER A 155 -3.17 -11.68 15.92
C SER A 155 -2.23 -12.80 16.33
N ILE A 156 -1.20 -13.11 15.52
CA ILE A 156 -0.16 -14.10 15.85
C ILE A 156 0.64 -13.69 17.10
N LEU A 157 0.95 -12.40 17.25
CA LEU A 157 1.66 -11.89 18.42
C LEU A 157 0.79 -12.00 19.67
N SER A 158 -0.50 -11.61 19.57
CA SER A 158 -1.44 -11.70 20.68
C SER A 158 -1.62 -13.15 21.17
N ILE A 159 -1.80 -14.11 20.25
CA ILE A 159 -1.94 -15.51 20.63
C ILE A 159 -0.65 -16.11 21.20
N SER A 160 0.51 -15.69 20.68
CA SER A 160 1.82 -16.07 21.22
C SER A 160 2.00 -15.59 22.66
N VAL A 161 1.68 -14.32 22.94
CA VAL A 161 1.76 -13.76 24.29
C VAL A 161 0.73 -14.39 25.23
N ALA A 162 -0.48 -14.71 24.75
CA ALA A 162 -1.46 -15.47 25.54
C ALA A 162 -0.92 -16.86 25.90
N PHE A 163 -0.26 -17.55 24.97
CA PHE A 163 0.37 -18.85 25.21
C PHE A 163 1.51 -18.76 26.25
N PHE A 164 2.38 -17.76 26.15
CA PHE A 164 3.43 -17.52 27.15
C PHE A 164 2.86 -17.19 28.54
N ASN A 165 1.78 -16.40 28.62
CA ASN A 165 1.08 -16.14 29.87
C ASN A 165 0.53 -17.43 30.49
N LEU A 166 -0.01 -18.33 29.67
CA LEU A 166 -0.52 -19.63 30.15
C LEU A 166 0.63 -20.48 30.74
N ILE A 167 1.77 -20.57 30.06
CA ILE A 167 2.96 -21.27 30.57
C ILE A 167 3.43 -20.64 31.89
N TYR A 168 3.48 -19.31 31.97
CA TYR A 168 3.87 -18.60 33.18
C TYR A 168 2.88 -18.82 34.33
N GLY A 169 1.59 -18.90 34.04
CA GLY A 169 0.56 -19.29 35.01
C GLY A 169 0.77 -20.70 35.56
N VAL A 170 1.07 -21.68 34.70
CA VAL A 170 1.41 -23.06 35.13
C VAL A 170 2.67 -23.07 36.00
N TYR A 171 3.69 -22.28 35.65
CA TYR A 171 4.89 -22.14 36.46
C TYR A 171 4.59 -21.59 37.87
N ILE A 172 3.73 -20.57 37.99
CA ILE A 172 3.33 -20.03 39.30
C ILE A 172 2.59 -21.09 40.12
N LEU A 173 1.67 -21.85 39.50
CA LEU A 173 0.93 -22.93 40.18
C LEU A 173 1.85 -24.06 40.65
N LEU A 174 2.81 -24.49 39.83
CA LEU A 174 3.79 -25.49 40.21
C LEU A 174 4.72 -24.99 41.33
N SER A 175 5.15 -23.72 41.25
CA SER A 175 5.95 -23.10 42.31
C SER A 175 5.18 -23.11 43.63
N PHE A 176 3.90 -22.72 43.62
CA PHE A 176 3.02 -22.74 44.80
C PHE A 176 2.86 -24.13 45.43
N LEU A 177 2.81 -25.19 44.63
CA LEU A 177 2.65 -26.57 45.11
C LEU A 177 3.96 -27.17 45.63
N LEU A 178 5.11 -26.81 45.04
CA LEU A 178 6.40 -27.45 45.29
C LEU A 178 7.29 -26.70 46.30
N LYS A 179 7.12 -25.37 46.45
CA LYS A 179 7.91 -24.56 47.39
C LYS A 179 7.05 -24.09 48.57
N SER A 180 7.51 -24.44 49.77
CA SER A 180 6.91 -24.01 51.04
C SER A 180 7.27 -22.57 51.43
N ASP A 181 8.42 -22.05 50.98
CA ASP A 181 8.93 -20.71 51.32
C ASP A 181 8.74 -19.73 50.16
N ILE A 182 7.49 -19.34 49.92
CA ILE A 182 7.15 -18.28 48.95
C ILE A 182 6.67 -17.06 49.73
N GLU A 183 7.17 -15.88 49.37
CA GLU A 183 6.72 -14.62 49.98
C GLU A 183 5.20 -14.48 49.86
N GLY A 184 4.56 -14.21 51.01
CA GLY A 184 3.11 -14.09 51.11
C GLY A 184 2.57 -13.02 50.16
N GLY A 185 1.58 -13.39 49.35
CA GLY A 185 0.91 -12.47 48.41
C GLY A 185 1.54 -12.39 47.01
N TRP A 186 2.75 -12.90 46.80
CA TRP A 186 3.36 -12.94 45.46
C TRP A 186 2.57 -13.85 44.51
N THR A 187 2.19 -15.04 44.97
CA THR A 187 1.47 -16.02 44.16
C THR A 187 0.10 -15.51 43.72
N SER A 188 -0.68 -14.92 44.63
CA SER A 188 -2.02 -14.41 44.31
C SER A 188 -1.99 -13.21 43.37
N THR A 189 -1.06 -12.27 43.61
CA THR A 189 -0.92 -11.06 42.78
C THR A 189 -0.43 -11.43 41.38
N SER A 190 0.56 -12.31 41.29
CA SER A 190 1.10 -12.78 40.01
C SER A 190 0.05 -13.58 39.24
N LEU A 191 -0.69 -14.48 39.89
CA LEU A 191 -1.74 -15.26 39.23
C LEU A 191 -2.88 -14.37 38.71
N TYR A 192 -3.29 -13.35 39.48
CA TYR A 192 -4.26 -12.35 39.04
C TYR A 192 -3.77 -11.59 37.79
N MET A 193 -2.53 -11.09 37.81
CA MET A 193 -1.95 -10.37 36.67
C MET A 193 -1.87 -11.25 35.42
N VAL A 194 -1.46 -12.51 35.56
CA VAL A 194 -1.41 -13.47 34.44
C VAL A 194 -2.79 -13.74 33.87
N GLY A 195 -3.79 -13.97 34.73
CA GLY A 195 -5.17 -14.17 34.30
C GLY A 195 -5.72 -12.96 33.53
N MET A 196 -5.48 -11.75 34.04
CA MET A 196 -5.92 -10.52 33.40
C MET A 196 -5.23 -10.29 32.04
N ASN A 197 -3.91 -10.49 31.98
CA ASN A 197 -3.15 -10.37 30.73
C ASN A 197 -3.60 -11.42 29.71
N PHE A 198 -3.81 -12.67 30.12
CA PHE A 198 -4.30 -13.73 29.24
C PHE A 198 -5.63 -13.36 28.59
N CYS A 199 -6.61 -12.90 29.38
CA CYS A 199 -7.90 -12.44 28.88
C CYS A 199 -7.76 -11.24 27.93
N LEU A 200 -6.90 -10.27 28.28
CA LEU A 200 -6.66 -9.08 27.45
C LEU A 200 -6.08 -9.44 26.09
N PHE A 201 -5.07 -10.32 26.03
CA PHE A 201 -4.47 -10.76 24.76
C PHE A 201 -5.41 -11.63 23.92
N LEU A 202 -6.29 -12.42 24.56
CA LEU A 202 -7.36 -13.13 23.85
C LEU A 202 -8.34 -12.17 23.19
N ILE A 203 -8.80 -11.13 23.91
CA ILE A 203 -9.70 -10.11 23.36
C ILE A 203 -9.01 -9.37 22.20
N LEU A 204 -7.74 -8.97 22.36
CA LEU A 204 -6.96 -8.34 21.29
C LEU A 204 -6.84 -9.23 20.05
N CYS A 205 -6.64 -10.54 20.23
CA CYS A 205 -6.60 -11.50 19.13
C CYS A 205 -7.93 -11.53 18.35
N ILE A 206 -9.05 -11.59 19.07
CA ILE A 206 -10.40 -11.61 18.46
C ILE A 206 -10.67 -10.31 17.71
N ILE A 207 -10.37 -9.15 18.31
CA ILE A 207 -10.53 -7.84 17.67
C ILE A 207 -9.68 -7.74 16.41
N SER A 208 -8.43 -8.21 16.44
CA SER A 208 -7.52 -8.17 15.29
C SER A 208 -8.07 -8.98 14.11
N GLU A 209 -8.60 -10.18 14.37
CA GLU A 209 -9.19 -11.02 13.32
C GLU A 209 -10.54 -10.45 12.83
N TYR A 210 -11.33 -9.84 13.73
CA TYR A 210 -12.57 -9.16 13.36
C TYR A 210 -12.32 -7.97 12.44
N ILE A 211 -11.39 -7.07 12.78
CA ILE A 211 -11.01 -5.93 11.93
C ILE A 211 -10.51 -6.43 10.57
N ARG A 212 -9.71 -7.50 10.56
CA ARG A 212 -9.23 -8.11 9.32
C ARG A 212 -10.39 -8.59 8.44
N SER A 213 -11.38 -9.29 9.02
CA SER A 213 -12.57 -9.77 8.31
C SER A 213 -13.38 -8.60 7.73
N VAL A 214 -13.61 -7.57 8.54
CA VAL A 214 -14.31 -6.35 8.13
C VAL A 214 -13.60 -5.67 6.94
N LEU A 215 -12.28 -5.51 7.01
CA LEU A 215 -11.49 -4.92 5.91
C LEU A 215 -11.53 -5.75 4.62
N LEU A 216 -11.66 -7.08 4.71
CA LEU A 216 -11.82 -7.93 3.54
C LEU A 216 -13.20 -7.76 2.89
N ASN A 217 -14.23 -7.54 3.70
CA ASN A 217 -15.61 -7.40 3.23
C ASN A 217 -15.93 -6.02 2.64
N PHE A 218 -15.23 -4.96 3.07
CA PHE A 218 -15.44 -3.60 2.55
C PHE A 218 -14.95 -3.37 1.10
N LYS A 219 -14.36 -4.37 0.44
CA LYS A 219 -13.70 -4.20 -0.87
C LYS A 219 -14.62 -3.99 -2.08
N LYS A 220 -15.95 -4.01 -1.92
CA LYS A 220 -16.91 -4.04 -3.06
C LYS A 220 -17.71 -2.76 -3.30
N HIS A 221 -17.37 -1.63 -2.69
CA HIS A 221 -18.12 -0.40 -2.96
C HIS A 221 -17.61 0.32 -4.21
N ASN A 222 -18.53 0.76 -5.08
CA ASN A 222 -18.21 1.69 -6.17
C ASN A 222 -17.59 2.96 -5.57
N LEU A 223 -16.39 3.33 -6.00
CA LEU A 223 -15.60 4.39 -5.39
C LEU A 223 -16.03 5.80 -5.81
N TYR A 224 -16.83 5.91 -6.87
CA TYR A 224 -17.30 7.17 -7.41
C TYR A 224 -18.59 6.98 -8.20
N ASP A 225 -19.38 8.05 -8.29
CA ASP A 225 -20.52 8.18 -9.18
C ASP A 225 -20.26 9.33 -10.15
N ILE A 226 -20.59 9.13 -11.43
CA ILE A 226 -20.45 10.14 -12.47
C ILE A 226 -21.75 10.94 -12.53
N ILE A 227 -21.69 12.24 -12.21
CA ILE A 227 -22.88 13.11 -12.13
C ILE A 227 -23.16 13.80 -13.47
N ASP A 228 -22.11 14.21 -14.20
CA ASP A 228 -22.23 14.94 -15.46
C ASP A 228 -21.03 14.63 -16.37
N GLU A 229 -21.27 14.37 -17.65
CA GLU A 229 -20.26 14.17 -18.68
C GLU A 229 -20.50 15.11 -19.86
N LYS A 230 -19.48 15.88 -20.23
CA LYS A 230 -19.61 16.90 -21.29
C LYS A 230 -19.36 16.39 -22.72
N SER A 231 -18.70 15.24 -22.89
CA SER A 231 -18.18 14.82 -24.20
C SER A 231 -17.71 13.36 -24.22
N SER A 232 -18.62 12.38 -24.16
CA SER A 232 -18.29 11.00 -24.54
C SER A 232 -19.36 10.43 -25.48
N LEU A 233 -18.94 9.81 -26.59
CA LEU A 233 -19.80 9.33 -27.68
C LEU A 233 -20.37 7.92 -27.42
N THR A 234 -20.06 7.29 -26.29
CA THR A 234 -20.33 5.86 -26.06
C THR A 234 -20.79 5.57 -24.63
N LEU A 235 -22.03 5.95 -24.29
CA LEU A 235 -22.65 5.59 -23.01
C LEU A 235 -24.05 4.94 -23.12
N ASP A 236 -24.53 4.67 -24.33
CA ASP A 236 -25.76 3.87 -24.50
C ASP A 236 -25.50 2.36 -24.32
N LEU A 237 -24.25 1.97 -24.08
CA LEU A 237 -23.88 0.59 -23.76
C LEU A 237 -23.72 0.45 -22.26
N LYS A 238 -24.65 -0.29 -21.64
CA LYS A 238 -24.50 -0.88 -20.29
C LYS A 238 -23.29 -1.82 -20.17
N GLU A 239 -22.59 -2.09 -21.27
CA GLU A 239 -21.40 -2.91 -21.33
C GLU A 239 -20.16 -2.01 -21.22
N LEU A 240 -19.22 -2.42 -20.37
CA LEU A 240 -17.87 -1.86 -20.36
C LEU A 240 -17.33 -1.84 -21.80
N ASN A 241 -16.68 -0.75 -22.22
CA ASN A 241 -15.94 -0.64 -23.50
C ASN A 241 -14.78 -1.66 -23.65
N VAL A 242 -14.68 -2.59 -22.69
CA VAL A 242 -13.70 -3.66 -22.56
C VAL A 242 -14.45 -4.98 -22.66
N ARG A 243 -14.42 -5.61 -23.84
CA ARG A 243 -14.88 -7.01 -23.98
C ARG A 243 -13.86 -7.93 -23.30
N LYS A 244 -14.32 -8.70 -22.31
CA LYS A 244 -13.58 -9.85 -21.78
C LYS A 244 -13.52 -10.91 -22.88
N THR A 245 -12.35 -11.08 -23.48
CA THR A 245 -12.02 -12.30 -24.23
C THR A 245 -11.41 -13.32 -23.29
#